data_AF-A0A7Z0B973-F1
#
_entry.id   AF-A0A7Z0B973-F1
#
_cell.length_a   1.000
_cell.length_b   1.000
_cell.length_c   1.000
_cell.angle_alpha   90.00
_cell.angle_beta   90.00
_cell.angle_gamma   90.00
#
_symmetry.space_group_name_H-M   'P 1'
#
loop_
_entity.id
_entity.type
_entity.pdbx_description
1 polymer ?
#
loop_
_entity_poly.entity_id
_entity_poly.type
_entity_poly.pdbx_seq_one_letter_code
_entity_poly.pdbx_strand_id
1 'polypeptide(L)'
;MSKVEGGSSCLCERGVASKRKMRVTQNPWVERFVQLLDEEVIKKKVRCRPPALGNLDSLAPLAAEDRIRTALKKIYEPTQQDCIILRGLLERAIGFCIDRYQDEGAFMEALYDKTKIPRRLDARAICLTGLAGLGKTELIEAMGRLLASETYVDIGTGHNPILLDPYWTHNFRRQPSLLKTLRELAYGTDLPRGRIDVSDLKDQARWRAFRDGTVLMAADECQFISLGASANTKVTNTLISLLYLDIPFVFVGNYNLIHLLKKRWQQERDRLLCDPIVMLPELADTDDWRNFIDECKRVAGSWLKIDARKDAGQLHGYTFGVRRMLVDLICVGYRLMRQRKLKAVDISLIKDAYGSAMYGQHRRDVEQLLSHPPTSDSLPDDLRCPFDLQLDHVKQDQDGIRRQQQDNSRAILKAALNTSEKEGLGEMCASSGATLSEERQEKRPRRERANSVELMKSMGQARSALNRKTIRS
;
A
#
# COMPACT_ATOMS: atom_id res chain seq x y z
N MET A 1 -73.58 28.54 54.43
CA MET A 1 -72.36 28.26 55.22
C MET A 1 -71.86 26.89 54.76
N SER A 2 -71.02 26.78 53.73
CA SER A 2 -69.58 27.09 53.65
C SER A 2 -68.69 25.87 53.93
N LYS A 3 -68.00 25.38 52.88
CA LYS A 3 -66.57 25.02 52.79
C LYS A 3 -66.40 23.88 51.76
N VAL A 4 -65.84 24.06 50.57
CA VAL A 4 -64.56 24.61 50.07
C VAL A 4 -63.77 23.46 49.45
N GLU A 5 -63.59 23.56 48.13
CA GLU A 5 -62.66 22.83 47.29
C GLU A 5 -61.20 23.22 47.62
N GLY A 6 -60.27 22.29 47.47
CA GLY A 6 -58.83 22.54 47.57
C GLY A 6 -58.05 21.29 47.22
N GLY A 7 -57.38 21.30 46.06
CA GLY A 7 -56.66 20.15 45.50
C GLY A 7 -55.25 19.94 46.05
N SER A 8 -54.61 18.87 45.60
CA SER A 8 -53.17 18.86 45.32
C SER A 8 -52.82 17.68 44.40
N SER A 9 -52.18 18.01 43.29
CA SER A 9 -51.55 17.10 42.34
C SER A 9 -50.26 16.51 42.91
N CYS A 10 -49.94 15.27 42.57
CA CYS A 10 -48.54 14.87 42.37
C CYS A 10 -48.45 13.86 41.23
N LEU A 11 -47.91 14.37 40.12
CA LEU A 11 -47.41 13.64 38.97
C LEU A 11 -46.27 12.71 39.39
N CYS A 12 -46.39 11.42 39.09
CA CYS A 12 -45.24 10.54 38.93
C CYS A 12 -45.57 9.59 37.79
N GLU A 13 -44.79 9.70 36.71
CA GLU A 13 -44.61 8.77 35.57
C GLU A 13 -44.59 9.52 34.24
N ARG A 14 -43.44 10.14 33.91
CA ARG A 14 -43.08 10.38 32.50
C ARG A 14 -41.56 10.26 32.31
N GLY A 15 -41.19 9.25 31.52
CA GLY A 15 -40.23 9.42 30.43
C GLY A 15 -38.75 9.36 30.76
N VAL A 16 -38.23 8.17 31.06
CA VAL A 16 -36.84 7.88 30.68
C VAL A 16 -36.83 7.69 29.17
N ALA A 17 -36.37 8.72 28.45
CA ALA A 17 -36.24 8.73 27.01
C ALA A 17 -35.39 7.52 26.54
N SER A 18 -36.04 6.60 25.85
CA SER A 18 -35.38 5.55 25.08
C SER A 18 -34.53 6.23 24.01
N LYS A 19 -33.20 6.25 24.19
CA LYS A 19 -32.24 6.65 23.15
C LYS A 19 -32.43 5.72 21.95
N ARG A 20 -33.22 6.16 20.97
CA ARG A 20 -33.48 5.42 19.74
C ARG A 20 -32.21 5.52 18.88
N LYS A 21 -31.36 4.50 18.93
CA LYS A 21 -30.20 4.37 18.04
C LYS A 21 -30.71 4.46 16.59
N MET A 22 -30.27 5.45 15.81
CA MET A 22 -30.69 5.58 14.41
C MET A 22 -30.33 4.30 13.65
N ARG A 23 -31.26 3.80 12.83
CA ARG A 23 -30.98 2.68 11.93
C ARG A 23 -29.99 3.16 10.87
N VAL A 24 -29.12 2.25 10.38
CA VAL A 24 -28.10 2.52 9.36
C VAL A 24 -28.68 3.23 8.12
N THR A 25 -29.92 2.93 7.75
CA THR A 25 -30.64 3.49 6.60
C THR A 25 -31.36 4.81 6.88
N GLN A 26 -31.17 5.42 8.06
CA GLN A 26 -31.76 6.72 8.44
C GLN A 26 -30.70 7.73 8.88
N ASN A 27 -29.43 7.34 8.86
CA ASN A 27 -28.31 8.19 9.26
C ASN A 27 -27.67 8.78 7.98
N PRO A 28 -27.82 10.09 7.71
CA PRO A 28 -27.35 10.71 6.46
C PRO A 28 -25.83 10.66 6.31
N TRP A 29 -25.08 10.57 7.43
CA TRP A 29 -23.62 10.41 7.40
C TRP A 29 -23.19 9.01 6.94
N VAL A 30 -24.05 8.00 7.09
CA VAL A 30 -23.78 6.60 6.77
C VAL A 30 -24.38 6.17 5.43
N GLU A 31 -25.61 6.60 5.13
CA GLU A 31 -26.38 6.17 3.96
C GLU A 31 -25.61 6.36 2.64
N ARG A 32 -24.86 7.47 2.53
CA ARG A 32 -24.02 7.81 1.38
C ARG A 32 -22.96 6.76 1.01
N PHE A 33 -22.60 5.86 1.94
CA PHE A 33 -21.57 4.85 1.73
C PHE A 33 -22.13 3.48 1.33
N VAL A 34 -23.43 3.22 1.56
CA VAL A 34 -24.01 1.88 1.43
C VAL A 34 -23.84 1.32 0.01
N GLN A 35 -24.08 2.16 -1.01
CA GLN A 35 -23.92 1.77 -2.42
C GLN A 35 -22.45 1.58 -2.82
N LEU A 36 -21.50 2.16 -2.08
CA LEU A 36 -20.08 2.08 -2.38
C LEU A 36 -19.42 0.78 -1.88
N LEU A 37 -20.15 -0.04 -1.13
CA LEU A 37 -19.68 -1.36 -0.66
C LEU A 37 -19.72 -2.44 -1.75
N ASP A 38 -20.45 -2.20 -2.84
CA ASP A 38 -20.49 -3.08 -4.00
C ASP A 38 -19.15 -3.04 -4.75
N GLU A 39 -18.55 -4.21 -4.96
CA GLU A 39 -17.25 -4.37 -5.61
C GLU A 39 -17.24 -3.83 -7.04
N GLU A 40 -18.32 -4.01 -7.81
CA GLU A 40 -18.39 -3.52 -9.19
C GLU A 40 -18.53 -2.00 -9.24
N VAL A 41 -19.20 -1.41 -8.23
CA VAL A 41 -19.26 0.05 -8.05
C VAL A 41 -17.88 0.59 -7.70
N ILE A 42 -17.14 -0.08 -6.80
CA ILE A 42 -15.76 0.29 -6.47
C ILE A 42 -14.91 0.30 -7.73
N LYS A 43 -14.84 -0.83 -8.45
CA LYS A 43 -14.04 -0.97 -9.68
C LYS A 43 -14.36 0.13 -10.68
N LYS A 44 -15.65 0.38 -10.93
CA LYS A 44 -16.10 1.40 -11.88
C LYS A 44 -15.69 2.82 -11.48
N LYS A 45 -15.84 3.19 -10.20
CA LYS A 45 -15.54 4.55 -9.72
C LYS A 45 -14.05 4.85 -9.65
N VAL A 46 -13.23 3.86 -9.28
CA VAL A 46 -11.81 4.12 -9.03
C VAL A 46 -10.94 4.00 -10.27
N ARG A 47 -11.38 3.22 -11.26
CA ARG A 47 -10.64 2.95 -12.49
C ARG A 47 -10.32 4.22 -13.28
N CYS A 48 -9.06 4.38 -13.67
CA CYS A 48 -8.59 5.48 -14.53
C CYS A 48 -8.03 4.93 -15.83
N ARG A 49 -8.66 5.29 -16.95
CA ARG A 49 -8.29 4.87 -18.30
C ARG A 49 -7.90 6.07 -19.16
N PRO A 50 -6.62 6.46 -19.22
CA PRO A 50 -6.19 7.61 -20.04
C PRO A 50 -6.39 7.32 -21.55
N PRO A 51 -6.59 8.35 -22.39
CA PRO A 51 -6.76 8.12 -23.83
C PRO A 51 -5.50 7.50 -24.46
N ALA A 52 -5.69 6.79 -25.57
CA ALA A 52 -4.57 6.24 -26.34
C ALA A 52 -3.67 7.37 -26.86
N LEU A 53 -2.36 7.12 -26.88
CA LEU A 53 -1.38 8.07 -27.36
C LEU A 53 -1.37 8.13 -28.88
N GLY A 54 -1.45 9.35 -29.41
CA GLY A 54 -1.26 9.65 -30.83
C GLY A 54 -0.05 10.57 -31.05
N ASN A 55 0.43 10.60 -32.30
CA ASN A 55 1.47 11.52 -32.77
C ASN A 55 2.77 11.48 -31.94
N LEU A 56 3.24 10.27 -31.61
CA LEU A 56 4.53 10.10 -30.91
C LEU A 56 5.73 10.25 -31.85
N ASP A 57 5.54 9.99 -33.14
CA ASP A 57 6.60 10.10 -34.16
C ASP A 57 6.99 11.54 -34.46
N SER A 58 6.06 12.50 -34.31
CA SER A 58 6.32 13.93 -34.49
C SER A 58 7.13 14.55 -33.34
N LEU A 59 7.33 13.81 -32.25
CA LEU A 59 8.08 14.27 -31.08
C LEU A 59 9.51 13.75 -31.11
N ALA A 60 10.42 14.53 -30.52
CA ALA A 60 11.77 14.06 -30.22
C ALA A 60 11.72 12.80 -29.31
N PRO A 61 12.64 11.83 -29.46
CA PRO A 61 12.55 10.55 -28.76
C PRO A 61 12.35 10.65 -27.24
N LEU A 62 13.09 11.55 -26.56
CA LEU A 62 12.97 11.76 -25.12
C LEU A 62 11.64 12.41 -24.73
N ALA A 63 11.16 13.39 -25.51
CA ALA A 63 9.87 14.02 -25.27
C ALA A 63 8.70 13.03 -25.47
N ALA A 64 8.82 12.14 -26.46
CA ALA A 64 7.87 11.05 -26.67
C ALA A 64 7.89 10.06 -25.49
N GLU A 65 9.08 9.68 -25.00
CA GLU A 65 9.24 8.82 -23.83
C GLU A 65 8.57 9.42 -22.59
N ASP A 66 8.80 10.70 -22.28
CA ASP A 66 8.19 11.38 -21.13
C ASP A 66 6.66 11.44 -21.24
N ARG A 67 6.15 11.66 -22.46
CA ARG A 67 4.70 11.63 -22.72
C ARG A 67 4.11 10.23 -22.50
N ILE A 68 4.80 9.20 -22.97
CA ILE A 68 4.41 7.79 -22.74
C ILE A 68 4.39 7.50 -21.24
N ARG A 69 5.49 7.81 -20.54
CA ARG A 69 5.62 7.60 -19.10
C ARG A 69 4.51 8.29 -18.32
N THR A 70 4.21 9.54 -18.66
CA THR A 70 3.15 10.32 -18.01
C THR A 70 1.78 9.71 -18.24
N ALA A 71 1.48 9.23 -19.46
CA ALA A 71 0.19 8.62 -19.75
C ALA A 71 0.04 7.24 -19.11
N LEU A 72 1.06 6.39 -19.18
CA LEU A 72 1.02 5.05 -18.57
C LEU A 72 0.92 5.13 -17.04
N LYS A 73 1.60 6.08 -16.39
CA LYS A 73 1.47 6.31 -14.93
C LYS A 73 0.08 6.75 -14.48
N LYS A 74 -0.77 7.27 -15.39
CA LYS A 74 -2.16 7.63 -15.08
C LYS A 74 -3.11 6.44 -15.14
N ILE A 75 -2.66 5.29 -15.66
CA ILE A 75 -3.46 4.08 -15.65
C ILE A 75 -3.67 3.64 -14.21
N TYR A 76 -4.92 3.47 -13.83
CA TYR A 76 -5.28 2.80 -12.59
C TYR A 76 -6.32 1.74 -12.91
N GLU A 77 -5.86 0.50 -13.01
CA GLU A 77 -6.71 -0.68 -13.16
C GLU A 77 -6.78 -1.34 -11.78
N PRO A 78 -7.92 -1.29 -11.07
CA PRO A 78 -8.03 -1.81 -9.71
C PRO A 78 -7.97 -3.32 -9.72
N THR A 79 -7.09 -3.89 -8.89
CA THR A 79 -6.98 -5.35 -8.72
C THR A 79 -7.86 -5.85 -7.58
N GLN A 80 -7.97 -7.15 -7.42
CA GLN A 80 -8.75 -7.72 -6.32
C GLN A 80 -8.21 -7.26 -4.97
N GLN A 81 -6.88 -7.19 -4.81
CA GLN A 81 -6.25 -6.65 -3.60
C GLN A 81 -6.65 -5.19 -3.36
N ASP A 82 -6.61 -4.35 -4.40
CA ASP A 82 -7.02 -2.94 -4.29
C ASP A 82 -8.49 -2.84 -3.81
N CYS A 83 -9.39 -3.63 -4.39
CA CYS A 83 -10.81 -3.62 -4.03
C CYS A 83 -11.04 -4.05 -2.58
N ILE A 84 -10.35 -5.10 -2.10
CA ILE A 84 -10.43 -5.57 -0.72
C ILE A 84 -9.96 -4.48 0.24
N ILE A 85 -8.84 -3.82 -0.05
CA ILE A 85 -8.29 -2.75 0.80
C ILE A 85 -9.25 -1.55 0.84
N LEU A 86 -9.71 -1.08 -0.32
CA LEU A 86 -10.64 0.06 -0.40
C LEU A 86 -11.94 -0.22 0.35
N ARG A 87 -12.51 -1.42 0.18
CA ARG A 87 -13.70 -1.86 0.92
C ARG A 87 -13.45 -1.89 2.42
N GLY A 88 -12.34 -2.46 2.88
CA GLY A 88 -12.00 -2.50 4.30
C GLY A 88 -11.83 -1.10 4.92
N LEU A 89 -11.25 -0.15 4.17
CA LEU A 89 -11.17 1.25 4.58
C LEU A 89 -12.55 1.92 4.64
N LEU A 90 -13.43 1.61 3.68
CA LEU A 90 -14.80 2.10 3.64
C LEU A 90 -15.63 1.56 4.82
N GLU A 91 -15.54 0.28 5.12
CA GLU A 91 -16.22 -0.35 6.26
C GLU A 91 -15.79 0.29 7.59
N ARG A 92 -14.50 0.61 7.74
CA ARG A 92 -13.99 1.36 8.90
C ARG A 92 -14.53 2.79 8.96
N ALA A 93 -14.64 3.47 7.83
CA ALA A 93 -15.24 4.79 7.75
C ALA A 93 -16.72 4.77 8.13
N ILE A 94 -17.47 3.75 7.70
CA ILE A 94 -18.86 3.52 8.08
C ILE A 94 -18.98 3.28 9.59
N GLY A 95 -18.17 2.37 10.14
CA GLY A 95 -18.15 2.10 11.58
C GLY A 95 -17.86 3.36 12.39
N PHE A 96 -16.88 4.15 11.95
CA PHE A 96 -16.58 5.45 12.57
C PHE A 96 -17.77 6.41 12.51
N CYS A 97 -18.51 6.49 11.39
CA CYS A 97 -19.69 7.35 11.30
C CYS A 97 -20.80 6.95 12.26
N ILE A 98 -21.06 5.65 12.39
CA ILE A 98 -22.09 5.11 13.29
C ILE A 98 -21.77 5.51 14.75
N ASP A 99 -20.50 5.42 15.14
CA ASP A 99 -20.07 5.77 16.49
C ASP A 99 -20.03 7.30 16.71
N ARG A 100 -19.66 8.05 15.66
CA ARG A 100 -19.42 9.50 15.72
C ARG A 100 -20.69 10.34 15.61
N TYR A 101 -21.62 9.95 14.75
CA TYR A 101 -22.84 10.69 14.41
C TYR A 101 -24.07 9.89 14.84
N GLN A 102 -24.32 9.86 16.16
CA GLN A 102 -25.36 8.99 16.75
C GLN A 102 -26.77 9.55 16.63
N ASP A 103 -26.92 10.87 16.78
CA ASP A 103 -28.17 11.62 16.71
C ASP A 103 -27.91 13.07 16.28
N GLU A 104 -28.89 13.67 15.60
CA GLU A 104 -28.81 15.04 15.07
C GLU A 104 -28.67 16.08 16.19
N GLY A 105 -29.32 15.86 17.34
CA GLY A 105 -29.23 16.76 18.50
C GLY A 105 -27.82 16.83 19.07
N ALA A 106 -27.19 15.67 19.31
CA ALA A 106 -25.81 15.59 19.77
C ALA A 106 -24.82 16.15 18.74
N PHE A 107 -25.09 15.98 17.44
CA PHE A 107 -24.31 16.62 16.39
C PHE A 107 -24.39 18.16 16.51
N MET A 108 -25.61 18.70 16.64
CA MET A 108 -25.82 20.14 16.78
C MET A 108 -25.18 20.72 18.04
N GLU A 109 -25.31 20.02 19.18
CA GLU A 109 -24.63 20.45 20.42
C GLU A 109 -23.10 20.46 20.26
N ALA A 110 -22.53 19.42 19.65
CA ALA A 110 -21.08 19.33 19.44
C ALA A 110 -20.54 20.29 18.36
N LEU A 111 -21.41 20.77 17.46
CA LEU A 111 -21.07 21.79 16.48
C LEU A 111 -20.77 23.14 17.15
N TYR A 112 -21.54 23.49 18.19
CA TYR A 112 -21.38 24.75 18.94
C TYR A 112 -20.49 24.63 20.17
N ASP A 113 -20.42 23.45 20.78
CA ASP A 113 -19.55 23.15 21.91
C ASP A 113 -18.54 22.07 21.53
N LYS A 114 -17.32 22.51 21.18
CA LYS A 114 -16.22 21.64 20.74
C LYS A 114 -15.82 20.60 21.80
N THR A 115 -16.15 20.81 23.07
CA THR A 115 -15.83 19.88 24.15
C THR A 115 -16.69 18.61 24.11
N LYS A 116 -17.87 18.69 23.49
CA LYS A 116 -18.80 17.56 23.32
C LYS A 116 -18.47 16.65 22.14
N ILE A 117 -17.49 17.02 21.32
CA ILE A 117 -16.99 16.21 20.22
C ILE A 117 -16.41 14.89 20.77
N PRO A 118 -16.95 13.71 20.38
CA PRO A 118 -16.46 12.42 20.88
C PRO A 118 -14.95 12.24 20.61
N ARG A 119 -14.20 11.82 21.63
CA ARG A 119 -12.75 11.60 21.60
C ARG A 119 -12.43 10.11 21.36
N ARG A 120 -11.34 9.82 20.66
CA ARG A 120 -10.85 8.45 20.41
C ARG A 120 -9.54 8.19 21.15
N LEU A 121 -9.66 7.91 22.45
CA LEU A 121 -8.50 7.74 23.33
C LEU A 121 -7.57 6.59 22.92
N ASP A 122 -8.13 5.54 22.31
CA ASP A 122 -7.40 4.35 21.83
C ASP A 122 -7.20 4.35 20.30
N ALA A 123 -7.13 5.52 19.67
CA ALA A 123 -6.91 5.62 18.23
C ALA A 123 -5.61 4.91 17.81
N ARG A 124 -5.71 4.10 16.77
CA ARG A 124 -4.57 3.46 16.09
C ARG A 124 -4.55 3.90 14.64
N ALA A 125 -3.36 4.13 14.11
CA ALA A 125 -3.16 4.41 12.71
C ALA A 125 -3.16 3.10 11.91
N ILE A 126 -3.68 3.18 10.70
CA ILE A 126 -3.64 2.11 9.70
C ILE A 126 -2.36 2.32 8.89
N CYS A 127 -1.48 1.33 8.92
CA CYS A 127 -0.19 1.39 8.25
C CYS A 127 -0.29 0.75 6.85
N LEU A 128 -0.42 1.57 5.80
CA LEU A 128 -0.36 1.07 4.42
C LEU A 128 1.09 0.98 3.95
N THR A 129 1.57 -0.23 3.67
CA THR A 129 2.95 -0.46 3.23
C THR A 129 3.04 -1.47 2.09
N GLY A 130 4.21 -1.62 1.49
CA GLY A 130 4.45 -2.47 0.33
C GLY A 130 5.72 -2.04 -0.42
N LEU A 131 6.15 -2.86 -1.38
CA LEU A 131 7.28 -2.52 -2.26
C LEU A 131 7.07 -1.18 -2.98
N ALA A 132 8.16 -0.51 -3.29
CA ALA A 132 8.11 0.76 -4.01
C ALA A 132 7.58 0.54 -5.44
N GLY A 133 6.60 1.35 -5.85
CA GLY A 133 6.04 1.28 -7.20
C GLY A 133 4.90 0.29 -7.42
N LEU A 134 4.35 -0.31 -6.37
CA LEU A 134 3.16 -1.18 -6.45
C LEU A 134 1.85 -0.44 -6.79
N GLY A 135 1.69 0.81 -6.34
CA GLY A 135 0.43 1.54 -6.49
C GLY A 135 -0.16 2.14 -5.22
N LYS A 136 0.61 2.22 -4.12
CA LYS A 136 0.11 2.71 -2.81
C LYS A 136 -0.46 4.13 -2.87
N THR A 137 0.24 5.04 -3.55
CA THR A 137 -0.23 6.42 -3.74
C THR A 137 -1.50 6.42 -4.59
N GLU A 138 -1.50 5.65 -5.66
CA GLU A 138 -2.63 5.53 -6.57
C GLU A 138 -3.87 4.91 -5.89
N LEU A 139 -3.69 4.02 -4.90
CA LEU A 139 -4.75 3.46 -4.05
C LEU A 139 -5.36 4.52 -3.11
N ILE A 140 -4.54 5.38 -2.52
CA ILE A 140 -5.00 6.51 -1.69
C ILE A 140 -5.78 7.53 -2.53
N GLU A 141 -5.32 7.81 -3.74
CA GLU A 141 -6.05 8.65 -4.69
C GLU A 141 -7.34 7.97 -5.18
N ALA A 142 -7.33 6.65 -5.36
CA ALA A 142 -8.51 5.85 -5.68
C ALA A 142 -9.59 5.95 -4.60
N MET A 143 -9.20 5.92 -3.32
CA MET A 143 -10.13 6.15 -2.21
C MET A 143 -10.79 7.53 -2.32
N GLY A 144 -10.03 8.56 -2.70
CA GLY A 144 -10.58 9.89 -2.94
C GLY A 144 -11.60 9.92 -4.08
N ARG A 145 -11.35 9.21 -5.18
CA ARG A 145 -12.32 9.05 -6.29
C ARG A 145 -13.56 8.26 -5.87
N LEU A 146 -13.39 7.22 -5.05
CA LEU A 146 -14.50 6.41 -4.55
C LEU A 146 -15.48 7.25 -3.72
N LEU A 147 -14.92 8.07 -2.83
CA LEU A 147 -15.66 8.95 -1.91
C LEU A 147 -16.07 10.29 -2.53
N ALA A 148 -15.59 10.61 -3.73
CA ALA A 148 -15.97 11.82 -4.46
C ALA A 148 -17.46 11.79 -4.80
N SER A 149 -18.24 12.47 -3.96
CA SER A 149 -19.67 12.73 -4.16
C SER A 149 -20.04 13.97 -3.38
N GLU A 150 -20.67 14.92 -4.05
CA GLU A 150 -21.22 16.11 -3.39
C GLU A 150 -22.45 15.67 -2.59
N THR A 151 -22.25 15.44 -1.30
CA THR A 151 -23.31 15.07 -0.37
C THR A 151 -23.51 16.21 0.61
N TYR A 152 -24.76 16.64 0.76
CA TYR A 152 -25.14 17.65 1.74
C TYR A 152 -25.91 16.99 2.87
N VAL A 153 -25.69 17.47 4.09
CA VAL A 153 -26.52 17.12 5.24
C VAL A 153 -27.30 18.36 5.66
N ASP A 154 -28.62 18.22 5.64
CA ASP A 154 -29.52 19.17 6.27
C ASP A 154 -29.50 18.93 7.78
N ILE A 155 -29.23 19.99 8.54
CA ILE A 155 -29.10 19.95 10.00
C ILE A 155 -30.25 20.72 10.69
N GLY A 156 -31.32 21.01 9.94
CA GLY A 156 -32.55 21.61 10.44
C GLY A 156 -32.69 23.11 10.19
N THR A 157 -33.82 23.66 10.62
CA THR A 157 -34.24 25.04 10.33
C THR A 157 -33.28 26.08 10.90
N GLY A 158 -32.73 26.94 10.03
CA GLY A 158 -31.85 28.06 10.42
C GLY A 158 -30.38 27.89 10.01
N HIS A 159 -30.00 26.76 9.42
CA HIS A 159 -28.65 26.50 8.93
C HIS A 159 -28.65 26.18 7.43
N ASN A 160 -27.56 26.57 6.76
CA ASN A 160 -27.32 26.10 5.41
C ASN A 160 -26.90 24.62 5.46
N PRO A 161 -27.33 23.78 4.50
CA PRO A 161 -26.86 22.41 4.39
C PRO A 161 -25.33 22.36 4.35
N ILE A 162 -24.75 21.45 5.11
CA ILE A 162 -23.29 21.30 5.19
C ILE A 162 -22.85 20.38 4.06
N LEU A 163 -21.96 20.88 3.20
CA LEU A 163 -21.26 20.06 2.22
C LEU A 163 -20.28 19.14 2.96
N LEU A 164 -20.42 17.84 2.78
CA LEU A 164 -19.55 16.87 3.41
C LEU A 164 -18.23 16.71 2.64
N ASP A 165 -17.13 16.67 3.39
CA ASP A 165 -15.79 16.35 2.91
C ASP A 165 -15.31 15.05 3.59
N PRO A 166 -15.69 13.87 3.07
CA PRO A 166 -15.46 12.59 3.73
C PRO A 166 -13.98 12.23 3.87
N TYR A 167 -13.09 12.80 3.05
CA TYR A 167 -11.74 12.27 2.89
C TYR A 167 -10.68 13.34 2.78
N TRP A 168 -9.80 13.36 3.78
CA TRP A 168 -8.63 14.22 3.76
C TRP A 168 -7.40 13.47 3.27
N THR A 169 -6.69 14.07 2.33
CA THR A 169 -5.39 13.55 1.88
C THR A 169 -4.31 14.59 2.09
N HIS A 170 -3.20 14.18 2.68
CA HIS A 170 -2.00 15.02 2.80
C HIS A 170 -0.82 14.34 2.12
N ASN A 171 -0.03 15.10 1.34
CA ASN A 171 1.19 14.59 0.73
C ASN A 171 2.42 15.31 1.31
N PHE A 172 3.24 14.57 2.06
CA PHE A 172 4.38 15.13 2.78
C PHE A 172 5.56 15.51 1.88
N ARG A 173 5.61 15.01 0.64
CA ARG A 173 6.58 15.48 -0.35
C ARG A 173 6.30 16.92 -0.77
N ARG A 174 5.03 17.30 -0.89
CA ARG A 174 4.63 18.68 -1.24
C ARG A 174 4.77 19.63 -0.05
N GLN A 175 4.41 19.15 1.14
CA GLN A 175 4.40 19.95 2.37
C GLN A 175 4.90 19.10 3.55
N PRO A 176 6.23 19.11 3.84
CA PRO A 176 6.82 18.29 4.89
C PRO A 176 6.57 18.84 6.32
N SER A 177 6.03 20.06 6.44
CA SER A 177 5.87 20.76 7.72
C SER A 177 4.54 20.42 8.40
N LEU A 178 4.60 19.76 9.57
CA LEU A 178 3.42 19.48 10.41
C LEU A 178 2.59 20.74 10.70
N LEU A 179 3.23 21.86 11.04
CA LEU A 179 2.53 23.11 11.37
C LEU A 179 1.69 23.60 10.17
N LYS A 180 2.27 23.55 8.97
CA LYS A 180 1.56 23.97 7.75
C LYS A 180 0.43 22.99 7.41
N THR A 181 0.67 21.69 7.55
CA THR A 181 -0.37 20.65 7.42
C THR A 181 -1.53 20.92 8.38
N LEU A 182 -1.27 21.12 9.66
CA LEU A 182 -2.33 21.37 10.65
C LEU A 182 -3.10 22.67 10.38
N ARG A 183 -2.46 23.72 9.87
CA ARG A 183 -3.15 24.94 9.45
C ARG A 183 -4.11 24.69 8.28
N GLU A 184 -3.65 23.97 7.27
CA GLU A 184 -4.44 23.60 6.11
C GLU A 184 -5.64 22.72 6.49
N LEU A 185 -5.45 21.76 7.40
CA LEU A 185 -6.54 20.95 7.94
C LEU A 185 -7.50 21.77 8.80
N ALA A 186 -7.00 22.70 9.61
CA ALA A 186 -7.83 23.53 10.50
C ALA A 186 -8.70 24.55 9.76
N TYR A 187 -8.17 25.19 8.72
CA TYR A 187 -8.79 26.37 8.09
C TYR A 187 -8.99 26.27 6.58
N GLY A 188 -8.43 25.25 5.92
CA GLY A 188 -8.52 25.11 4.47
C GLY A 188 -7.83 26.27 3.77
N THR A 189 -8.54 26.92 2.85
CA THR A 189 -8.07 28.10 2.11
C THR A 189 -8.10 29.38 2.95
N ASP A 190 -8.91 29.43 4.01
CA ASP A 190 -9.18 30.63 4.79
C ASP A 190 -8.19 30.78 5.95
N LEU A 191 -6.92 30.90 5.61
CA LEU A 191 -5.82 30.87 6.55
C LEU A 191 -5.76 32.16 7.41
N PRO A 192 -6.01 32.09 8.73
CA PRO A 192 -5.81 33.23 9.62
C PRO A 192 -4.34 33.67 9.65
N ARG A 193 -4.14 34.98 9.63
CA ARG A 193 -2.80 35.60 9.74
C ARG A 193 -2.41 35.69 11.21
N GLY A 194 -1.36 34.98 11.62
CA GLY A 194 -0.83 35.08 12.98
C GLY A 194 -0.05 33.85 13.45
N ARG A 195 0.52 33.94 14.66
CA ARG A 195 1.00 32.77 15.39
C ARG A 195 -0.20 32.11 16.04
N ILE A 196 -0.40 30.83 15.75
CA ILE A 196 -1.44 29.98 16.34
C ILE A 196 -0.72 28.79 16.94
N ASP A 197 -1.10 28.41 18.15
CA ASP A 197 -0.50 27.26 18.81
C ASP A 197 -0.90 25.94 18.12
N VAL A 198 -0.04 24.94 18.24
CA VAL A 198 -0.28 23.61 17.66
C VAL A 198 -1.51 22.95 18.31
N SER A 199 -1.77 23.18 19.60
CA SER A 199 -2.96 22.63 20.27
C SER A 199 -4.24 23.21 19.67
N ASP A 200 -4.30 24.53 19.50
CA ASP A 200 -5.45 25.22 18.90
C ASP A 200 -5.70 24.73 17.46
N LEU A 201 -4.64 24.52 16.68
CA LEU A 201 -4.77 23.97 15.34
C LEU A 201 -5.35 22.55 15.34
N LYS A 202 -4.94 21.70 16.30
CA LYS A 202 -5.48 20.33 16.41
C LYS A 202 -6.96 20.33 16.79
N ASP A 203 -7.34 21.16 17.76
CA ASP A 203 -8.75 21.24 18.17
C ASP A 203 -9.63 21.87 17.08
N GLN A 204 -9.11 22.85 16.34
CA GLN A 204 -9.82 23.43 15.20
C GLN A 204 -9.94 22.45 14.02
N ALA A 205 -8.87 21.72 13.68
CA ALA A 205 -8.91 20.69 12.64
C ALA A 205 -9.87 19.55 13.00
N ARG A 206 -9.89 19.12 14.26
CA ARG A 206 -10.85 18.14 14.77
C ARG A 206 -12.30 18.63 14.65
N TRP A 207 -12.56 19.88 15.03
CA TRP A 207 -13.89 20.47 14.90
C TRP A 207 -14.32 20.54 13.43
N ARG A 208 -13.42 20.97 12.53
CA ARG A 208 -13.72 21.03 11.10
C ARG A 208 -14.00 19.65 10.53
N ALA A 209 -13.20 18.65 10.86
CA ALA A 209 -13.44 17.27 10.44
C ALA A 209 -14.79 16.74 10.90
N PHE A 210 -15.19 17.08 12.14
CA PHE A 210 -16.49 16.72 12.67
C PHE A 210 -17.63 17.42 11.93
N ARG A 211 -17.53 18.74 11.74
CA ARG A 211 -18.50 19.55 11.01
C ARG A 211 -18.68 19.06 9.57
N ASP A 212 -17.57 18.87 8.86
CA ASP A 212 -17.55 18.52 7.43
C ASP A 212 -17.81 17.02 7.21
N GLY A 213 -18.07 16.23 8.27
CA GLY A 213 -18.33 14.81 8.12
C GLY A 213 -17.14 14.03 7.54
N THR A 214 -15.91 14.41 7.90
CA THR A 214 -14.69 13.71 7.50
C THR A 214 -14.58 12.39 8.24
N VAL A 215 -14.41 11.31 7.48
CA VAL A 215 -14.48 9.92 7.99
C VAL A 215 -13.16 9.20 7.90
N LEU A 216 -12.24 9.70 7.09
CA LEU A 216 -10.94 9.10 6.87
C LEU A 216 -9.92 10.18 6.50
N MET A 217 -8.71 10.05 7.03
CA MET A 217 -7.56 10.85 6.64
C MET A 217 -6.45 9.93 6.15
N ALA A 218 -5.80 10.29 5.04
CA ALA A 218 -4.61 9.62 4.55
C ALA A 218 -3.41 10.57 4.48
N ALA A 219 -2.26 10.11 4.94
CA ALA A 219 -0.97 10.77 4.77
C ALA A 219 -0.08 9.95 3.83
N ASP A 220 0.29 10.54 2.70
CA ASP A 220 1.14 9.91 1.70
C ASP A 220 2.56 10.49 1.70
N GLU A 221 3.49 9.72 1.14
CA GLU A 221 4.91 10.08 1.00
C GLU A 221 5.57 10.44 2.36
N CYS A 222 5.20 9.72 3.43
CA CYS A 222 5.64 10.02 4.81
C CYS A 222 7.16 9.94 5.00
N GLN A 223 7.88 9.22 4.13
CA GLN A 223 9.35 9.18 4.15
C GLN A 223 9.99 10.56 3.87
N PHE A 224 9.26 11.54 3.32
CA PHE A 224 9.80 12.90 3.15
C PHE A 224 9.80 13.73 4.44
N ILE A 225 9.12 13.26 5.50
CA ILE A 225 9.24 13.86 6.85
C ILE A 225 10.63 13.55 7.42
N SER A 226 11.24 12.43 7.01
CA SER A 226 12.47 11.86 7.58
C SER A 226 13.76 12.49 7.02
N LEU A 227 13.76 13.76 6.63
CA LEU A 227 14.97 14.44 6.15
C LEU A 227 15.77 15.02 7.33
N GLY A 228 17.01 14.56 7.51
CA GLY A 228 18.00 15.07 8.48
C GLY A 228 18.28 14.17 9.69
N ALA A 229 19.22 14.58 10.55
CA ALA A 229 19.75 13.76 11.66
C ALA A 229 18.72 13.35 12.74
N SER A 230 17.61 14.09 12.89
CA SER A 230 16.51 13.82 13.84
C SER A 230 15.23 13.28 13.17
N ALA A 231 15.37 12.78 11.94
CA ALA A 231 14.31 12.28 11.07
C ALA A 231 13.30 11.34 11.74
N ASN A 232 13.77 10.31 12.44
CA ASN A 232 12.89 9.25 12.97
C ASN A 232 11.92 9.77 14.04
N THR A 233 12.40 10.61 14.95
CA THR A 233 11.56 11.23 16.00
C THR A 233 10.57 12.22 15.39
N LYS A 234 10.99 12.99 14.37
CA LYS A 234 10.11 13.95 13.68
C LYS A 234 8.96 13.26 12.96
N VAL A 235 9.24 12.18 12.22
CA VAL A 235 8.21 11.36 11.55
C VAL A 235 7.20 10.86 12.59
N THR A 236 7.68 10.23 13.64
CA THR A 236 6.84 9.62 14.68
C THR A 236 5.94 10.66 15.35
N ASN A 237 6.52 11.80 15.78
CA ASN A 237 5.76 12.90 16.38
C ASN A 237 4.72 13.51 15.43
N THR A 238 5.03 13.56 14.13
CA THR A 238 4.12 14.05 13.09
C THR A 238 2.94 13.10 12.92
N LEU A 239 3.19 11.81 12.75
CA LEU A 239 2.15 10.79 12.59
C LEU A 239 1.26 10.70 13.83
N ILE A 240 1.84 10.71 15.04
CA ILE A 240 1.09 10.73 16.29
C ILE A 240 0.26 12.01 16.42
N SER A 241 0.80 13.16 16.00
CA SER A 241 0.05 14.43 16.05
C SER A 241 -1.16 14.44 15.12
N LEU A 242 -1.08 13.78 13.96
CA LEU A 242 -2.20 13.61 13.05
C LEU A 242 -3.20 12.56 13.56
N LEU A 243 -2.72 11.48 14.17
CA LEU A 243 -3.57 10.46 14.78
C LEU A 243 -4.48 11.06 15.88
N TYR A 244 -3.99 12.04 16.63
CA TYR A 244 -4.74 12.75 17.66
C TYR A 244 -5.80 13.73 17.16
N LEU A 245 -6.05 13.81 15.85
CA LEU A 245 -7.22 14.49 15.30
C LEU A 245 -8.51 13.68 15.50
N ASP A 246 -8.42 12.44 16.00
CA ASP A 246 -9.54 11.53 16.31
C ASP A 246 -10.40 11.18 15.08
N ILE A 247 -9.75 11.08 13.93
CA ILE A 247 -10.30 10.61 12.66
C ILE A 247 -9.55 9.31 12.31
N PRO A 248 -10.20 8.28 11.74
CA PRO A 248 -9.48 7.15 11.16
C PRO A 248 -8.32 7.64 10.27
N PHE A 249 -7.11 7.19 10.57
CA PHE A 249 -5.90 7.73 9.98
C PHE A 249 -5.10 6.62 9.30
N VAL A 250 -4.89 6.75 8.00
CA VAL A 250 -4.01 5.91 7.19
C VAL A 250 -2.73 6.67 6.94
N PHE A 251 -1.57 6.07 7.17
CA PHE A 251 -0.31 6.61 6.67
C PHE A 251 0.34 5.61 5.72
N VAL A 252 0.93 6.13 4.65
CA VAL A 252 1.58 5.37 3.60
C VAL A 252 3.08 5.42 3.79
N GLY A 253 3.70 4.25 3.93
CA GLY A 253 5.14 4.10 4.11
C GLY A 253 5.75 3.07 3.17
N ASN A 254 6.99 3.31 2.73
CA ASN A 254 7.81 2.24 2.17
C ASN A 254 8.39 1.35 3.28
N TYR A 255 8.92 0.18 2.93
CA TYR A 255 9.46 -0.76 3.92
C TYR A 255 10.56 -0.16 4.79
N ASN A 256 11.45 0.65 4.21
CA ASN A 256 12.49 1.34 4.95
C ASN A 256 11.92 2.21 6.10
N LEU A 257 10.89 3.03 5.82
CA LEU A 257 10.21 3.83 6.85
C LEU A 257 9.65 2.95 7.97
N ILE A 258 9.07 1.81 7.63
CA ILE A 258 8.48 0.92 8.64
C ILE A 258 9.58 0.25 9.48
N HIS A 259 10.70 -0.18 8.89
CA HIS A 259 11.86 -0.69 9.65
C HIS A 259 12.41 0.37 10.62
N LEU A 260 12.38 1.65 10.23
CA LEU A 260 12.72 2.76 11.14
C LEU A 260 11.72 2.92 12.28
N LEU A 261 10.40 2.87 11.99
CA LEU A 261 9.36 2.96 13.00
C LEU A 261 9.36 1.76 13.95
N LYS A 262 9.76 0.57 13.49
CA LYS A 262 9.88 -0.63 14.34
C LYS A 262 10.90 -0.48 15.47
N LYS A 263 11.90 0.39 15.30
CA LYS A 263 12.94 0.67 16.31
C LYS A 263 12.47 1.65 17.40
N ARG A 264 11.24 2.20 17.30
CA ARG A 264 10.67 3.15 18.28
C ARG A 264 10.17 2.47 19.55
N TRP A 265 9.89 3.30 20.54
CA TRP A 265 9.30 2.86 21.81
C TRP A 265 7.99 2.13 21.59
N GLN A 266 7.74 1.11 22.39
CA GLN A 266 6.62 0.19 22.22
C GLN A 266 5.27 0.92 22.12
N GLN A 267 5.03 1.94 22.94
CA GLN A 267 3.77 2.70 22.91
C GLN A 267 3.51 3.42 21.58
N GLU A 268 4.55 4.03 20.99
CA GLU A 268 4.44 4.70 19.69
C GLU A 268 4.24 3.65 18.58
N ARG A 269 4.96 2.54 18.70
CA ARG A 269 4.93 1.43 17.76
C ARG A 269 3.55 0.75 17.73
N ASP A 270 2.93 0.57 18.89
CA ASP A 270 1.61 -0.05 19.00
C ASP A 270 0.51 0.86 18.41
N ARG A 271 0.68 2.18 18.53
CA ARG A 271 -0.25 3.16 17.93
C ARG A 271 -0.13 3.29 16.43
N LEU A 272 1.05 3.03 15.86
CA LEU A 272 1.32 3.21 14.43
C LEU A 272 1.35 1.90 13.63
N LEU A 273 1.79 0.78 14.21
CA LEU A 273 2.12 -0.44 13.46
C LEU A 273 1.27 -1.67 13.81
N CYS A 274 0.32 -1.56 14.75
CA CYS A 274 -0.55 -2.70 15.12
C CYS A 274 -1.60 -3.06 14.07
N ASP A 275 -1.82 -2.22 13.07
CA ASP A 275 -2.85 -2.41 12.05
C ASP A 275 -2.25 -2.24 10.63
N PRO A 276 -1.37 -3.17 10.21
CA PRO A 276 -0.69 -3.08 8.93
C PRO A 276 -1.55 -3.63 7.78
N ILE A 277 -1.57 -2.89 6.68
CA ILE A 277 -2.05 -3.34 5.38
C ILE A 277 -0.81 -3.43 4.48
N VAL A 278 -0.39 -4.65 4.14
CA VAL A 278 0.76 -4.89 3.26
C VAL A 278 0.26 -5.19 1.85
N MET A 279 0.50 -4.26 0.92
CA MET A 279 0.30 -4.50 -0.50
C MET A 279 1.42 -5.39 -1.05
N LEU A 280 1.01 -6.38 -1.85
CA LEU A 280 1.91 -7.37 -2.43
C LEU A 280 1.97 -7.14 -3.95
N PRO A 281 3.04 -7.59 -4.63
CA PRO A 281 3.06 -7.60 -6.09
C PRO A 281 1.98 -8.50 -6.67
N GLU A 282 1.58 -8.17 -7.90
CA GLU A 282 0.63 -8.99 -8.66
C GLU A 282 1.29 -10.27 -9.13
N LEU A 283 0.58 -11.40 -9.04
CA LEU A 283 1.07 -12.68 -9.51
C LEU A 283 1.04 -12.76 -11.04
N ALA A 284 1.97 -13.51 -11.63
CA ALA A 284 2.08 -13.66 -13.09
C ALA A 284 0.81 -14.21 -13.77
N ASP A 285 0.09 -15.09 -13.08
CA ASP A 285 -1.03 -15.86 -13.64
C ASP A 285 -2.42 -15.26 -13.34
N THR A 286 -2.48 -14.08 -12.72
CA THR A 286 -3.76 -13.43 -12.42
C THR A 286 -4.29 -12.63 -13.61
N ASP A 287 -5.62 -12.57 -13.72
CA ASP A 287 -6.26 -11.71 -14.71
C ASP A 287 -6.01 -10.22 -14.43
N ASP A 288 -5.82 -9.85 -13.16
CA ASP A 288 -5.43 -8.51 -12.73
C ASP A 288 -4.14 -8.02 -13.40
N TRP A 289 -3.09 -8.86 -13.41
CA TRP A 289 -1.83 -8.54 -14.09
C TRP A 289 -2.01 -8.39 -15.60
N ARG A 290 -2.79 -9.29 -16.21
CA ARG A 290 -3.10 -9.26 -17.65
C ARG A 290 -3.89 -8.01 -18.03
N ASN A 291 -4.90 -7.65 -17.23
CA ASN A 291 -5.73 -6.47 -17.43
C ASN A 291 -4.88 -5.19 -17.43
N PHE A 292 -3.91 -5.10 -16.51
CA PHE A 292 -2.99 -3.97 -16.48
C PHE A 292 -2.08 -3.91 -17.73
N ILE A 293 -1.56 -5.05 -18.20
CA ILE A 293 -0.76 -5.13 -19.43
C ILE A 293 -1.59 -4.72 -20.66
N ASP A 294 -2.82 -5.23 -20.77
CA ASP A 294 -3.73 -4.89 -21.87
C ASP A 294 -4.08 -3.40 -21.85
N GLU A 295 -4.25 -2.80 -20.68
CA GLU A 295 -4.49 -1.36 -20.55
C GLU A 295 -3.25 -0.54 -20.93
N CYS A 296 -2.04 -0.99 -20.56
CA CYS A 296 -0.79 -0.38 -21.02
C CYS A 296 -0.67 -0.43 -22.55
N LYS A 297 -1.01 -1.57 -23.17
CA LYS A 297 -1.05 -1.74 -24.63
C LYS A 297 -2.06 -0.83 -25.29
N ARG A 298 -3.26 -0.71 -24.72
CA ARG A 298 -4.31 0.20 -25.22
C ARG A 298 -3.84 1.65 -25.23
N VAL A 299 -3.17 2.08 -24.16
CA VAL A 299 -2.66 3.47 -24.04
C VAL A 299 -1.46 3.71 -24.94
N ALA A 300 -0.52 2.77 -25.00
CA ALA A 300 0.64 2.84 -25.87
C ALA A 300 0.24 2.89 -27.35
N GLY A 301 -0.72 2.07 -27.77
CA GLY A 301 -1.18 1.98 -29.14
C GLY A 301 -0.43 0.91 -29.95
N SER A 302 -0.42 1.06 -31.27
CA SER A 302 -0.04 0.00 -32.21
C SER A 302 1.45 -0.37 -32.23
N TRP A 303 2.33 0.46 -31.63
CA TRP A 303 3.77 0.17 -31.57
C TRP A 303 4.11 -0.85 -30.49
N LEU A 304 3.28 -1.03 -29.45
CA LEU A 304 3.52 -2.04 -28.42
C LEU A 304 2.86 -3.37 -28.82
N LYS A 305 3.65 -4.27 -29.42
CA LYS A 305 3.22 -5.58 -29.92
C LYS A 305 3.48 -6.68 -28.88
N ILE A 306 2.78 -6.59 -27.77
CA ILE A 306 2.81 -7.57 -26.67
C ILE A 306 1.43 -8.22 -26.56
N ASP A 307 1.37 -9.49 -26.19
CA ASP A 307 0.16 -10.24 -25.89
C ASP A 307 0.09 -10.55 -24.38
N ALA A 308 -0.85 -9.95 -23.66
CA ALA A 308 -0.97 -10.14 -22.22
C ALA A 308 -1.17 -11.62 -21.82
N ARG A 309 -1.78 -12.46 -22.68
CA ARG A 309 -1.99 -13.88 -22.34
C ARG A 309 -0.72 -14.71 -22.50
N LYS A 310 0.14 -14.35 -23.46
CA LYS A 310 1.36 -15.11 -23.78
C LYS A 310 2.58 -14.59 -23.02
N ASP A 311 2.67 -13.27 -22.89
CA ASP A 311 3.88 -12.59 -22.44
C ASP A 311 3.83 -12.20 -20.95
N ALA A 312 2.67 -12.29 -20.28
CA ALA A 312 2.50 -11.89 -18.87
C ALA A 312 3.55 -12.49 -17.93
N GLY A 313 3.84 -13.79 -18.08
CA GLY A 313 4.84 -14.47 -17.26
C GLY A 313 6.26 -13.96 -17.46
N GLN A 314 6.63 -13.63 -18.70
CA GLN A 314 7.95 -13.05 -18.99
C GLN A 314 8.06 -11.62 -18.45
N LEU A 315 7.02 -10.81 -18.65
CA LEU A 315 6.95 -9.45 -18.11
C LEU A 315 6.98 -9.45 -16.58
N HIS A 316 6.30 -10.40 -15.95
CA HIS A 316 6.38 -10.60 -14.50
C HIS A 316 7.81 -10.94 -14.08
N GLY A 317 8.49 -11.86 -14.79
CA GLY A 317 9.90 -12.18 -14.53
C GLY A 317 10.85 -10.98 -14.64
N TYR A 318 10.54 -9.98 -15.48
CA TYR A 318 11.35 -8.77 -15.62
C TYR A 318 11.03 -7.66 -14.62
N THR A 319 9.88 -7.73 -13.94
CA THR A 319 9.34 -6.61 -13.14
C THR A 319 8.91 -7.01 -11.73
N PHE A 320 8.91 -8.30 -11.42
CA PHE A 320 8.38 -8.87 -10.18
C PHE A 320 6.93 -8.46 -9.90
N GLY A 321 6.11 -8.26 -10.95
CA GLY A 321 4.72 -7.81 -10.80
C GLY A 321 4.57 -6.35 -10.33
N VAL A 322 5.65 -5.56 -10.34
CA VAL A 322 5.63 -4.15 -9.89
C VAL A 322 5.22 -3.23 -11.06
N ARG A 323 4.06 -2.58 -10.92
CA ARG A 323 3.45 -1.73 -11.97
C ARG A 323 4.39 -0.65 -12.50
N ARG A 324 5.08 0.09 -11.60
CA ARG A 324 6.05 1.13 -11.99
C ARG A 324 7.20 0.56 -12.83
N MET A 325 7.74 -0.59 -12.44
CA MET A 325 8.84 -1.25 -13.12
C MET A 325 8.44 -1.68 -14.54
N LEU A 326 7.20 -2.13 -14.74
CA LEU A 326 6.66 -2.43 -16.08
C LEU A 326 6.53 -1.17 -16.94
N VAL A 327 5.96 -0.09 -16.40
CA VAL A 327 5.85 1.19 -17.13
C VAL A 327 7.22 1.68 -17.57
N ASP A 328 8.20 1.64 -16.67
CA ASP A 328 9.55 2.10 -16.96
C ASP A 328 10.25 1.17 -17.98
N LEU A 329 10.00 -0.15 -17.93
CA LEU A 329 10.50 -1.11 -18.91
C LEU A 329 9.94 -0.86 -20.31
N ILE A 330 8.64 -0.57 -20.42
CA ILE A 330 7.98 -0.20 -21.68
C ILE A 330 8.59 1.10 -22.24
N CYS A 331 8.85 2.09 -21.39
CA CYS A 331 9.48 3.36 -21.80
C CYS A 331 10.90 3.14 -22.35
N VAL A 332 11.70 2.31 -21.66
CA VAL A 332 13.05 1.94 -22.14
C VAL A 332 12.97 1.17 -23.47
N GLY A 333 12.00 0.26 -23.61
CA GLY A 333 11.73 -0.45 -24.86
C GLY A 333 11.42 0.49 -26.02
N TYR A 334 10.56 1.49 -25.79
CA TYR A 334 10.25 2.52 -26.79
C TYR A 334 11.49 3.34 -27.19
N ARG A 335 12.33 3.71 -26.22
CA ARG A 335 13.59 4.43 -26.50
C ARG A 335 14.54 3.59 -27.36
N LEU A 336 14.70 2.30 -27.06
CA LEU A 336 15.50 1.39 -27.87
C LEU A 336 14.91 1.21 -29.28
N MET A 337 13.59 1.14 -29.41
CA MET A 337 12.90 1.08 -30.70
C MET A 337 13.28 2.28 -31.56
N ARG A 338 13.20 3.50 -31.01
CA ARG A 338 13.57 4.74 -31.72
C ARG A 338 15.06 4.78 -32.08
N GLN A 339 15.95 4.38 -31.17
CA GLN A 339 17.40 4.36 -31.41
C GLN A 339 17.79 3.38 -32.53
N ARG A 340 17.14 2.21 -32.56
CA ARG A 340 17.37 1.17 -33.57
C ARG A 340 16.54 1.38 -34.85
N LYS A 341 15.77 2.47 -34.93
CA LYS A 341 14.86 2.80 -36.05
C LYS A 341 13.86 1.68 -36.37
N LEU A 342 13.42 0.97 -35.34
CA LEU A 342 12.36 -0.04 -35.42
C LEU A 342 10.98 0.62 -35.38
N LYS A 343 9.95 -0.09 -35.86
CA LYS A 343 8.56 0.40 -35.91
C LYS A 343 7.68 -0.11 -34.76
N ALA A 344 8.15 -1.10 -34.02
CA ALA A 344 7.40 -1.71 -32.94
C ALA A 344 8.32 -2.25 -31.85
N VAL A 345 7.78 -2.34 -30.64
CA VAL A 345 8.34 -3.02 -29.48
C VAL A 345 7.62 -4.35 -29.34
N ASP A 346 8.33 -5.45 -29.53
CA ASP A 346 7.89 -6.80 -29.21
C ASP A 346 8.56 -7.30 -27.94
N ILE A 347 8.25 -8.54 -27.53
CA ILE A 347 8.83 -9.14 -26.32
C ILE A 347 10.36 -9.29 -26.40
N SER A 348 10.92 -9.44 -27.60
CA SER A 348 12.38 -9.54 -27.78
C SER A 348 13.07 -8.21 -27.48
N LEU A 349 12.48 -7.10 -27.91
CA LEU A 349 13.00 -5.76 -27.61
C LEU A 349 12.79 -5.38 -26.15
N ILE A 350 11.75 -5.90 -25.50
CA ILE A 350 11.58 -5.77 -24.04
C ILE A 350 12.68 -6.52 -23.28
N LYS A 351 13.05 -7.73 -23.72
CA LYS A 351 14.18 -8.47 -23.15
C LYS A 351 15.49 -7.68 -23.29
N ASP A 352 15.71 -7.05 -24.44
CA ASP A 352 16.86 -6.15 -24.64
C ASP A 352 16.79 -4.91 -23.73
N ALA A 353 15.60 -4.35 -23.52
CA ALA A 353 15.38 -3.24 -22.60
C ALA A 353 15.74 -3.61 -21.16
N TYR A 354 15.33 -4.80 -20.70
CA TYR A 354 15.70 -5.35 -19.40
C TYR A 354 17.23 -5.55 -19.27
N GLY A 355 17.87 -6.02 -20.34
CA GLY A 355 19.32 -6.19 -20.41
C GLY A 355 20.12 -4.87 -20.43
N SER A 356 19.47 -3.76 -20.77
CA SER A 356 20.12 -2.46 -20.99
C SER A 356 20.55 -1.77 -19.69
N ALA A 357 21.59 -0.93 -19.80
CA ALA A 357 22.03 -0.09 -18.67
C ALA A 357 20.94 0.88 -18.18
N MET A 358 19.99 1.27 -19.04
CA MET A 358 18.88 2.18 -18.70
C MET A 358 17.91 1.57 -17.68
N TYR A 359 17.82 0.23 -17.63
CA TYR A 359 16.97 -0.49 -16.69
C TYR A 359 17.77 -1.14 -15.53
N GLY A 360 19.08 -0.87 -15.44
CA GLY A 360 20.00 -1.61 -14.58
C GLY A 360 19.75 -1.48 -13.07
N GLN A 361 19.08 -0.42 -12.60
CA GLN A 361 18.68 -0.31 -11.19
C GLN A 361 17.49 -1.23 -10.88
N HIS A 362 16.40 -1.11 -11.64
CA HIS A 362 15.24 -1.98 -11.48
C HIS A 362 15.59 -3.45 -11.67
N ARG A 363 16.45 -3.78 -12.64
CA ARG A 363 16.93 -5.15 -12.82
C ARG A 363 17.58 -5.71 -11.55
N ARG A 364 18.47 -4.95 -10.89
CA ARG A 364 19.13 -5.39 -9.66
C ARG A 364 18.12 -5.68 -8.54
N ASP A 365 17.14 -4.79 -8.37
CA ASP A 365 16.10 -4.95 -7.36
C ASP A 365 15.25 -6.21 -7.65
N VAL A 366 14.85 -6.41 -8.91
CA VAL A 366 14.08 -7.60 -9.36
C VAL A 366 14.86 -8.89 -9.15
N GLU A 367 16.14 -8.93 -9.53
CA GLU A 367 17.00 -10.11 -9.33
C GLU A 367 17.14 -10.48 -7.85
N GLN A 368 17.22 -9.48 -6.96
CA GLN A 368 17.25 -9.72 -5.51
C GLN A 368 15.93 -10.29 -4.99
N LEU A 369 14.80 -9.70 -5.41
CA LEU A 369 13.45 -10.14 -5.03
C LEU A 369 13.12 -11.55 -5.54
N LEU A 370 13.62 -11.92 -6.72
CA LEU A 370 13.47 -13.27 -7.27
C LEU A 370 14.34 -14.31 -6.55
N SER A 371 15.50 -13.89 -6.04
CA SER A 371 16.47 -14.80 -5.43
C SER A 371 16.19 -15.10 -3.96
N HIS A 372 15.48 -14.22 -3.26
CA HIS A 372 15.28 -14.28 -1.82
C HIS A 372 13.80 -14.18 -1.44
N PRO A 373 13.39 -14.84 -0.35
CA PRO A 373 12.04 -14.66 0.15
C PRO A 373 11.81 -13.20 0.60
N PRO A 374 10.58 -12.66 0.50
CA PRO A 374 10.29 -11.25 0.83
C PRO A 374 10.69 -10.81 2.25
N THR A 375 10.78 -11.74 3.21
CA THR A 375 11.16 -11.50 4.61
C THR A 375 12.63 -11.80 4.91
N SER A 376 13.43 -12.14 3.90
CA SER A 376 14.84 -12.53 4.08
C SER A 376 15.69 -11.38 4.61
N ASP A 377 16.54 -11.65 5.60
CA ASP A 377 17.56 -10.72 6.08
C ASP A 377 18.67 -10.44 5.03
N SER A 378 18.74 -11.24 3.97
CA SER A 378 19.62 -11.00 2.83
C SER A 378 19.18 -9.82 1.97
N LEU A 379 17.90 -9.42 2.06
CA LEU A 379 17.35 -8.30 1.32
C LEU A 379 17.64 -6.98 2.04
N PRO A 380 17.96 -5.91 1.32
CA PRO A 380 18.05 -4.59 1.93
C PRO A 380 16.68 -4.13 2.46
N ASP A 381 16.69 -3.23 3.45
CA ASP A 381 15.50 -2.80 4.21
C ASP A 381 14.39 -2.20 3.32
N ASP A 382 14.71 -1.68 2.14
CA ASP A 382 13.76 -1.15 1.18
C ASP A 382 13.00 -2.24 0.38
N LEU A 383 13.58 -3.44 0.25
CA LEU A 383 13.00 -4.60 -0.41
C LEU A 383 12.48 -5.67 0.57
N ARG A 384 12.99 -5.69 1.81
CA ARG A 384 12.58 -6.63 2.85
C ARG A 384 11.25 -6.21 3.48
N CYS A 385 10.23 -7.06 3.35
CA CYS A 385 8.96 -6.86 4.03
C CYS A 385 9.17 -6.81 5.55
N PRO A 386 8.72 -5.73 6.22
CA PRO A 386 8.92 -5.57 7.66
C PRO A 386 7.97 -6.45 8.47
N PHE A 387 6.86 -6.91 7.91
CA PHE A 387 5.86 -7.70 8.65
C PHE A 387 5.95 -9.19 8.29
N ASP A 388 5.61 -10.04 9.25
CA ASP A 388 5.47 -11.47 9.02
C ASP A 388 4.22 -11.70 8.17
N LEU A 389 4.42 -12.05 6.91
CA LEU A 389 3.32 -12.44 6.02
C LEU A 389 2.84 -13.82 6.45
N GLN A 390 1.54 -14.00 6.65
CA GLN A 390 0.98 -15.34 6.88
C GLN A 390 1.32 -16.22 5.66
N LEU A 391 2.05 -17.31 5.94
CA LEU A 391 2.91 -18.05 5.01
C LEU A 391 2.19 -18.80 3.88
N ASP A 392 0.86 -18.79 3.83
CA ASP A 392 0.09 -19.66 2.93
C ASP A 392 -0.03 -19.10 1.51
N HIS A 393 -0.02 -17.76 1.34
CA HIS A 393 -0.04 -17.12 0.01
C HIS A 393 1.35 -16.99 -0.62
N VAL A 394 2.41 -16.87 0.18
CA VAL A 394 3.80 -16.62 -0.30
C VAL A 394 4.50 -17.89 -0.79
N LYS A 395 4.13 -19.08 -0.28
CA LYS A 395 4.71 -20.36 -0.74
C LYS A 395 4.27 -20.73 -2.16
N GLN A 396 2.99 -20.48 -2.51
CA GLN A 396 2.49 -20.67 -3.87
C GLN A 396 3.16 -19.71 -4.87
N ASP A 397 3.42 -18.47 -4.44
CA ASP A 397 4.09 -17.41 -5.20
C ASP A 397 5.55 -17.81 -5.56
N GLN A 398 6.33 -18.31 -4.59
CA GLN A 398 7.72 -18.73 -4.83
C GLN A 398 7.86 -20.01 -5.65
N ASP A 399 6.96 -20.98 -5.47
CA ASP A 399 6.99 -22.22 -6.24
C ASP A 399 6.57 -21.99 -7.70
N GLY A 400 5.62 -21.07 -7.95
CA GLY A 400 5.25 -20.63 -9.30
C GLY A 400 6.40 -19.91 -10.01
N ILE A 401 7.03 -18.94 -9.35
CA ILE A 401 8.18 -18.18 -9.88
C ILE A 401 9.40 -19.11 -10.14
N ARG A 402 9.70 -20.05 -9.24
CA ARG A 402 10.80 -21.02 -9.41
C ARG A 402 10.57 -21.97 -10.58
N ARG A 403 9.34 -22.48 -10.75
CA ARG A 403 8.99 -23.33 -11.91
C ARG A 403 9.17 -22.56 -13.21
N GLN A 404 8.69 -21.31 -13.26
CA GLN A 404 8.82 -20.47 -14.44
C GLN A 404 10.27 -20.08 -14.76
N GLN A 405 11.13 -19.88 -13.75
CA GLN A 405 12.58 -19.70 -13.96
C GLN A 405 13.26 -20.95 -14.51
N GLN A 406 12.90 -22.14 -14.03
CA GLN A 406 13.44 -23.39 -14.58
C GLN A 406 13.05 -23.56 -16.04
N ASP A 407 11.81 -23.22 -16.40
CA ASP A 407 11.32 -23.31 -17.77
C ASP A 407 11.94 -22.25 -18.68
N ASN A 408 12.08 -21.01 -18.21
CA ASN A 408 12.77 -19.95 -18.95
C ASN A 408 14.27 -20.27 -19.13
N SER A 409 14.94 -20.78 -18.10
CA SER A 409 16.36 -21.18 -18.18
C SER A 409 16.57 -22.35 -19.13
N ARG A 410 15.67 -23.35 -19.11
CA ARG A 410 15.66 -24.46 -20.07
C ARG A 410 15.39 -23.98 -21.50
N ALA A 411 14.48 -23.02 -21.69
CA ALA A 411 14.20 -22.44 -23.00
C ALA A 411 15.39 -21.64 -23.54
N ILE A 412 16.09 -20.89 -22.67
CA ILE A 412 17.32 -20.16 -23.02
C ILE A 412 18.45 -21.12 -23.39
N LEU A 413 18.65 -22.18 -22.61
CA LEU A 413 19.61 -23.23 -22.92
C LEU A 413 19.28 -23.90 -24.27
N LYS A 414 18.02 -24.28 -24.50
CA LYS A 414 17.56 -24.84 -25.78
C LYS A 414 17.73 -23.87 -26.95
N ALA A 415 17.60 -22.57 -26.74
CA ALA A 415 17.80 -21.56 -27.77
C ALA A 415 19.27 -21.29 -28.08
N ALA A 416 20.18 -21.50 -27.11
CA ALA A 416 21.61 -21.32 -27.25
C ALA A 416 22.33 -22.50 -27.90
N LEU A 417 21.66 -23.66 -28.05
CA LEU A 417 22.22 -24.85 -28.69
C LEU A 417 22.19 -24.76 -30.21
N ASN A 418 23.27 -25.24 -30.82
CA ASN A 418 23.48 -25.31 -32.27
C ASN A 418 22.55 -26.39 -32.87
N THR A 419 22.29 -26.37 -34.18
CA THR A 419 21.44 -27.38 -34.86
C THR A 419 21.91 -28.81 -34.59
N SER A 420 23.22 -29.06 -34.60
CA SER A 420 23.80 -30.37 -34.27
C SER A 420 23.60 -30.79 -32.81
N GLU A 421 23.55 -29.83 -31.87
CA GLU A 421 23.38 -30.12 -30.44
C GLU A 421 21.89 -30.31 -30.07
N LYS A 422 20.99 -29.67 -30.83
CA LYS A 422 19.53 -29.87 -30.72
C LYS A 422 19.11 -31.26 -31.19
N GLU A 423 19.73 -31.77 -32.25
CA GLU A 423 19.50 -33.12 -32.75
C GLU A 423 19.98 -34.18 -31.74
N GLY A 424 21.17 -34.00 -31.16
CA GLY A 424 21.68 -34.90 -30.10
C GLY A 424 20.82 -34.94 -28.83
N LEU A 425 20.25 -33.80 -28.40
CA LEU A 425 19.31 -33.75 -27.27
C LEU A 425 17.93 -34.36 -27.59
N GLY A 426 17.50 -34.27 -28.85
CA GLY A 426 16.32 -34.96 -29.36
C GLY A 426 16.50 -36.47 -29.34
N GLU A 427 17.67 -36.96 -29.76
CA GLU A 427 18.02 -38.38 -29.75
C GLU A 427 18.20 -38.96 -28.33
N MET A 428 18.76 -38.19 -27.38
CA MET A 428 18.84 -38.58 -25.96
C MET A 428 17.46 -38.64 -25.27
N CYS A 429 16.53 -37.76 -25.64
CA CYS A 429 15.15 -37.81 -25.11
C CYS A 429 14.33 -38.92 -25.76
N ALA A 430 14.54 -39.21 -27.05
CA ALA A 430 13.88 -40.30 -27.75
C ALA A 430 14.39 -41.69 -27.30
N SER A 431 15.67 -41.80 -26.91
CA SER A 431 16.26 -43.04 -26.38
C SER A 431 15.97 -43.30 -24.90
N SER A 432 15.47 -42.31 -24.14
CA SER A 432 15.08 -42.47 -22.72
C SER A 432 13.64 -42.96 -22.52
N GLY A 433 13.04 -43.59 -23.54
CA GLY A 433 11.78 -44.33 -23.45
C GLY A 433 11.90 -45.66 -22.69
N ALA A 434 12.66 -45.69 -21.59
CA ALA A 434 12.83 -46.84 -20.73
C ALA A 434 12.57 -46.45 -19.28
N THR A 435 11.57 -47.11 -18.69
CA THR A 435 11.23 -47.14 -17.28
C THR A 435 12.49 -47.36 -16.45
N LEU A 436 12.90 -46.36 -15.65
CA LEU A 436 13.95 -46.51 -14.65
C LEU A 436 13.39 -46.23 -13.27
N SER A 437 12.87 -47.31 -12.73
CA SER A 437 12.89 -47.75 -11.34
C SER A 437 14.03 -47.16 -10.50
N GLU A 438 13.71 -46.97 -9.21
CA GLU A 438 14.58 -46.58 -8.12
C GLU A 438 16.03 -47.10 -8.20
N GLU A 439 16.97 -46.21 -8.51
CA GLU A 439 18.37 -46.41 -8.14
C GLU A 439 18.69 -45.62 -6.86
N ARG A 440 18.83 -46.40 -5.77
CA ARG A 440 19.44 -46.00 -4.51
C ARG A 440 20.80 -45.35 -4.77
N GLN A 441 20.91 -44.05 -4.59
CA GLN A 441 22.20 -43.42 -4.38
C GLN A 441 22.65 -43.59 -2.93
N GLU A 442 23.74 -44.31 -2.78
CA GLU A 442 24.50 -44.53 -1.55
C GLU A 442 24.82 -43.21 -0.84
N LYS A 443 24.48 -43.16 0.46
CA LYS A 443 24.86 -42.08 1.36
C LYS A 443 26.38 -42.07 1.53
N ARG A 444 27.04 -40.99 1.10
CA ARG A 444 28.39 -40.64 1.58
C ARG A 444 28.38 -40.51 3.12
N PRO A 445 29.38 -41.04 3.83
CA PRO A 445 29.40 -40.95 5.29
C PRO A 445 29.55 -39.49 5.73
N ARG A 446 28.59 -39.06 6.55
CA ARG A 446 28.51 -37.74 7.16
C ARG A 446 29.60 -37.67 8.23
N ARG A 447 30.60 -36.79 8.07
CA ARG A 447 31.53 -36.44 9.16
C ARG A 447 30.72 -35.99 10.37
N GLU A 448 30.84 -36.73 11.47
CA GLU A 448 30.29 -36.36 12.77
C GLU A 448 30.85 -35.00 13.18
N ARG A 449 29.96 -34.04 13.43
CA ARG A 449 30.32 -32.79 14.09
C ARG A 449 30.48 -33.10 15.57
N ALA A 450 31.65 -32.79 16.12
CA ALA A 450 31.96 -32.91 17.53
C ALA A 450 30.89 -32.22 18.40
N ASN A 451 30.51 -32.89 19.49
CA ASN A 451 29.49 -32.44 20.44
C ASN A 451 29.85 -31.08 21.05
N SER A 452 28.91 -30.13 20.97
CA SER A 452 29.01 -28.76 21.50
C SER A 452 29.26 -28.65 23.01
N VAL A 453 29.12 -29.76 23.74
CA VAL A 453 29.35 -29.85 25.19
C VAL A 453 30.85 -29.98 25.53
N GLU A 454 31.66 -30.56 24.64
CA GLU A 454 33.11 -30.69 24.84
C GLU A 454 33.85 -29.38 24.53
N LEU A 455 33.37 -28.62 23.55
CA LEU A 455 33.90 -27.31 23.18
C LEU A 455 33.66 -26.24 24.28
N MET A 456 32.54 -26.34 25.02
CA MET A 456 32.27 -25.46 26.16
C MET A 456 33.13 -25.80 27.39
N LYS A 457 33.47 -27.08 27.61
CA LYS A 457 34.38 -27.49 28.69
C LYS A 457 35.84 -27.06 28.41
N SER A 458 36.30 -27.14 27.16
CA SER A 458 37.66 -26.71 26.79
C SER A 458 37.83 -25.19 26.86
N MET A 459 36.81 -24.41 26.50
CA MET A 459 36.83 -22.95 26.66
C MET A 459 36.73 -22.49 28.13
N GLY A 460 36.02 -23.24 28.98
CA GLY A 460 35.95 -22.96 30.42
C GLY A 460 37.28 -23.19 31.15
N GLN A 461 38.02 -24.23 30.78
CA GLN A 461 39.35 -24.53 31.35
C GLN A 461 40.43 -23.57 30.85
N ALA A 462 40.35 -23.11 29.59
CA ALA A 462 41.24 -22.07 29.06
C ALA A 462 41.05 -20.71 29.77
N ARG A 463 39.82 -20.34 30.12
CA ARG A 463 39.53 -19.12 30.90
C ARG A 463 40.00 -19.19 32.35
N SER A 464 39.96 -20.37 33.01
CA SER A 464 40.47 -20.51 34.38
C SER A 464 42.00 -20.53 34.47
N ALA A 465 42.70 -20.91 33.39
CA ALA A 465 44.16 -20.91 33.33
C ALA A 465 44.74 -19.50 33.08
N LEU A 466 44.03 -18.63 32.34
CA LEU A 466 44.44 -17.23 32.12
C LEU A 466 44.27 -16.36 33.38
N ASN A 467 43.25 -16.58 34.21
CA ASN A 467 43.04 -15.81 35.44
C ASN A 467 43.96 -16.20 36.62
N ARG A 468 44.73 -17.31 36.54
CA ARG A 468 45.73 -17.67 37.56
C ARG A 468 47.14 -17.14 37.28
N LYS A 469 47.41 -16.62 36.08
CA LYS A 469 48.72 -16.03 35.70
C LYS A 469 48.81 -14.52 35.90
N THR A 470 47.71 -13.83 36.26
CA THR A 470 47.68 -12.36 36.41
C THR A 470 47.64 -11.88 37.88
N ILE A 471 47.88 -12.78 38.86
CA ILE A 471 47.94 -12.44 40.31
C ILE A 471 49.32 -12.79 40.93
N ARG A 472 50.31 -13.15 40.13
CA ARG A 472 51.72 -13.25 40.60
C ARG A 472 52.67 -12.61 39.60
N SER A 473 52.76 -11.28 39.66
CA SER A 473 53.94 -10.46 39.34
C SER A 473 53.82 -9.14 40.08
#